data_AF-A0AAP2GK04-F1
#
_entry.id   AF-A0AAP2GK04-F1
#
_cell.length_a   1.000
_cell.length_b   1.000
_cell.length_c   1.000
_cell.angle_alpha   90.00
_cell.angle_beta   90.00
_cell.angle_gamma   90.00
#
_symmetry.space_group_name_H-M   'P 1'
#
loop_
_entity.id
_entity.type
_entity.pdbx_description
1 polymer ?
#
loop_
_entity_poly.entity_id
_entity_poly.type
_entity_poly.pdbx_seq_one_letter_code
_entity_poly.pdbx_strand_id
1 'polypeptide(L)'
;MLKLKTLRICEHGHRYYKSSDCPTCPTCAQEAKATAGFMTALSAPAQRALTGAGIETLQQLAEKSEADILALHGIGPASLPGLRQALATAGLTFAAKATVTTKKVHR
;
A
#
# COMPACT_ATOMS: atom_id res chain seq x y z
N MET A 1 5.47 24.95 -31.02
CA MET A 1 4.98 25.50 -29.73
C MET A 1 5.77 24.86 -28.58
N LEU A 2 6.82 25.53 -28.06
CA LEU A 2 7.54 25.03 -26.88
C LEU A 2 6.69 25.27 -25.63
N LYS A 3 6.29 24.20 -24.93
CA LYS A 3 5.66 24.32 -23.61
C LYS A 3 6.72 24.77 -22.61
N LEU A 4 6.67 26.05 -22.21
CA LEU A 4 7.48 26.58 -21.12
C LEU A 4 7.16 25.79 -19.85
N LYS A 5 8.19 25.25 -19.19
CA LYS A 5 8.07 24.54 -17.92
C LYS A 5 8.47 25.49 -16.81
N THR A 6 7.62 25.66 -15.81
CA THR A 6 7.92 26.49 -14.64
C THR A 6 8.54 25.63 -13.55
N LEU A 7 9.57 26.16 -12.87
CA LEU A 7 10.16 25.54 -11.69
C LEU A 7 9.24 25.79 -10.49
N ARG A 8 8.89 24.73 -9.77
CA ARG A 8 8.07 24.78 -8.55
C ARG A 8 8.78 24.00 -7.43
N ILE A 9 8.51 24.35 -6.19
CA ILE A 9 9.03 23.69 -4.99
C ILE A 9 7.82 23.23 -4.17
N CYS A 10 7.75 21.95 -3.81
CA CYS A 10 6.68 21.43 -2.94
C CYS A 10 6.98 21.66 -1.45
N GLU A 11 6.04 21.34 -0.58
CA GLU A 11 6.17 21.46 0.88
C GLU A 11 7.28 20.56 1.46
N HIS A 12 7.63 19.47 0.77
CA HIS A 12 8.76 18.61 1.11
C HIS A 12 10.12 19.13 0.58
N GLY A 13 10.15 20.29 -0.09
CA GLY A 13 11.36 20.89 -0.65
C GLY A 13 11.78 20.36 -2.02
N HIS A 14 10.99 19.49 -2.65
CA HIS A 14 11.33 18.94 -3.97
C HIS A 14 11.13 19.96 -5.09
N ARG A 15 12.19 20.18 -5.87
CA ARG A 15 12.21 21.05 -7.05
C ARG A 15 11.74 20.27 -8.27
N TYR A 16 10.66 20.70 -8.91
CA TYR A 16 10.11 20.04 -10.10
C TYR A 16 9.67 21.02 -11.19
N TYR A 17 9.69 20.57 -12.43
CA TYR A 17 9.33 21.37 -13.61
C TYR A 17 8.01 20.88 -14.20
N LYS A 18 7.03 21.79 -14.35
CA LYS A 18 5.74 21.42 -14.95
C LYS A 18 5.21 22.51 -15.87
N SER A 19 4.56 22.06 -16.95
CA SER A 19 3.82 22.94 -17.87
C SER A 19 2.32 23.01 -17.54
N SER A 20 1.85 22.19 -16.60
CA SER A 20 0.46 22.07 -16.20
C SER A 20 0.30 22.61 -14.79
N ASP A 21 -0.85 23.23 -14.51
CA ASP A 21 -1.04 23.95 -13.26
C ASP A 21 -1.24 23.05 -12.04
N CYS A 22 -1.49 21.73 -12.19
CA CYS A 22 -1.75 20.91 -11.00
C CYS A 22 -0.57 20.93 -10.01
N PRO A 23 -0.83 21.18 -8.72
CA PRO A 23 0.20 21.33 -7.68
C PRO A 23 0.83 19.99 -7.25
N THR A 24 0.48 18.88 -7.91
CA THR A 24 1.04 17.56 -7.61
C THR A 24 2.54 17.51 -7.91
N CYS A 25 3.33 17.23 -6.88
CA CYS A 25 4.76 17.01 -7.00
C CYS A 25 5.02 15.60 -7.55
N PRO A 26 5.67 15.45 -8.72
CA PRO A 26 5.97 14.14 -9.29
C PRO A 26 6.96 13.35 -8.43
N THR A 27 7.89 14.02 -7.75
CA THR A 27 8.87 13.37 -6.86
C THR A 27 8.18 12.74 -5.66
N CYS A 28 7.31 13.48 -4.95
CA CYS A 28 6.53 12.93 -3.84
C CYS A 28 5.67 11.73 -4.27
N ALA A 29 5.08 11.80 -5.46
CA ALA A 29 4.32 10.67 -6.01
C ALA A 29 5.22 9.45 -6.30
N GLN A 30 6.46 9.66 -6.75
CA GLN A 30 7.42 8.59 -6.97
C GLN A 30 7.92 7.98 -5.65
N GLU A 31 8.17 8.79 -4.63
CA GLU A 31 8.58 8.34 -3.30
C GLU A 31 7.47 7.51 -2.65
N ALA A 32 6.22 7.98 -2.70
CA ALA A 32 5.08 7.21 -2.24
C ALA A 32 4.98 5.85 -2.96
N LYS A 33 5.31 5.81 -4.26
CA LYS A 33 5.34 4.58 -5.05
C LYS A 33 6.52 3.66 -4.69
N ALA A 34 7.65 4.20 -4.23
CA ALA A 34 8.81 3.42 -3.81
C ALA A 34 8.60 2.74 -2.45
N THR A 35 7.94 3.42 -1.51
CA THR A 35 7.57 2.85 -0.20
C THR A 35 6.56 1.71 -0.34
N ALA A 36 5.76 1.70 -1.41
CA ALA A 36 4.74 0.70 -1.68
C ALA A 36 5.27 -0.70 -2.07
N GLY A 37 6.58 -0.99 -1.93
CA GLY A 37 7.25 -2.30 -2.05
C GLY A 37 6.41 -3.45 -2.64
N PHE A 38 5.81 -4.26 -1.76
CA PHE A 38 5.00 -5.44 -2.11
C PHE A 38 3.67 -5.11 -2.83
N MET A 39 3.18 -3.89 -2.69
CA MET A 39 1.97 -3.38 -3.33
C MET A 39 2.22 -3.00 -4.79
N THR A 40 3.48 -2.86 -5.24
CA THR A 40 3.81 -2.50 -6.64
C THR A 40 3.25 -3.49 -7.65
N ALA A 41 3.13 -4.77 -7.27
CA ALA A 41 2.55 -5.83 -8.10
C ALA A 41 1.00 -5.86 -8.08
N LEU A 42 0.36 -5.03 -7.24
CA LEU A 42 -1.08 -4.98 -7.09
C LEU A 42 -1.70 -3.91 -7.99
N SER A 43 -2.98 -4.10 -8.32
CA SER A 43 -3.77 -3.10 -9.01
C SER A 43 -3.99 -1.86 -8.12
N ALA A 44 -4.19 -0.70 -8.73
CA ALA A 44 -4.50 0.54 -8.02
C ALA A 44 -5.62 0.42 -6.96
N PRO A 45 -6.76 -0.28 -7.20
CA PRO A 45 -7.77 -0.48 -6.16
C PRO A 45 -7.26 -1.34 -4.98
N ALA A 46 -6.47 -2.38 -5.24
CA ALA A 46 -5.91 -3.22 -4.18
C ALA A 46 -4.87 -2.46 -3.33
N GLN A 47 -4.02 -1.63 -3.96
CA GLN A 47 -3.10 -0.74 -3.24
C GLN A 47 -3.87 0.20 -2.30
N ARG A 48 -4.88 0.89 -2.82
CA ARG A 48 -5.72 1.81 -2.05
C ARG A 48 -6.47 1.12 -0.92
N ALA A 49 -6.98 -0.08 -1.17
CA ALA A 49 -7.69 -0.88 -0.17
C ALA A 49 -6.78 -1.24 1.02
N LEU A 50 -5.54 -1.66 0.74
CA LEU A 50 -4.55 -1.98 1.78
C LEU A 50 -4.11 -0.72 2.55
N THR A 51 -3.72 0.36 1.87
CA THR A 51 -3.34 1.62 2.54
C THR A 51 -4.52 2.18 3.36
N GLY A 52 -5.74 2.14 2.82
CA GLY A 52 -6.95 2.55 3.54
C GLY A 52 -7.26 1.68 4.76
N ALA A 53 -6.83 0.42 4.76
CA ALA A 53 -6.89 -0.48 5.91
C ALA A 53 -5.69 -0.34 6.86
N GLY A 54 -4.77 0.61 6.61
CA GLY A 54 -3.56 0.82 7.40
C GLY A 54 -2.47 -0.25 7.19
N ILE A 55 -2.53 -0.99 6.08
CA ILE A 55 -1.57 -2.05 5.73
C ILE A 55 -0.57 -1.50 4.73
N GLU A 56 0.55 -1.01 5.24
CA GLU A 56 1.64 -0.41 4.45
C GLU A 56 2.90 -1.27 4.45
N THR A 57 2.95 -2.30 5.31
CA THR A 57 4.10 -3.20 5.46
C THR A 57 3.71 -4.67 5.38
N LEU A 58 4.68 -5.53 5.04
CA LEU A 58 4.48 -6.98 5.02
C LEU A 58 4.15 -7.55 6.40
N GLN A 59 4.64 -6.93 7.48
CA GLN A 59 4.33 -7.34 8.85
C GLN A 59 2.85 -7.10 9.18
N GLN A 60 2.33 -5.90 8.88
CA GLN A 60 0.91 -5.60 9.04
C GLN A 60 0.02 -6.49 8.16
N LEU A 61 0.50 -6.84 6.97
CA LEU A 61 -0.19 -7.79 6.09
C LEU A 61 -0.23 -9.20 6.70
N ALA A 62 0.87 -9.65 7.30
CA ALA A 62 0.97 -10.96 7.98
C ALA A 62 0.06 -11.07 9.21
N GLU A 63 -0.25 -9.95 9.87
CA GLU A 63 -1.20 -9.92 10.99
C GLU A 63 -2.67 -10.14 10.56
N LYS A 64 -2.97 -9.99 9.27
CA LYS A 64 -4.32 -10.20 8.72
C LYS A 64 -4.48 -11.63 8.20
N SER A 65 -5.71 -12.12 8.22
CA SER A 65 -6.05 -13.37 7.55
C SER A 65 -6.41 -13.13 6.08
N GLU A 66 -6.29 -14.16 5.23
CA GLU A 66 -6.71 -14.06 3.83
C GLU A 66 -8.17 -13.62 3.67
N ALA A 67 -9.03 -14.03 4.61
CA ALA A 67 -10.43 -13.66 4.63
C ALA A 67 -10.63 -12.16 4.92
N ASP A 68 -9.86 -11.59 5.85
CA ASP A 68 -9.92 -10.15 6.16
C ASP A 68 -9.44 -9.33 4.96
N ILE A 69 -8.40 -9.80 4.28
CA ILE A 69 -7.87 -9.17 3.06
C ILE A 69 -8.89 -9.22 1.93
N LEU A 70 -9.57 -10.36 1.73
CA LEU A 70 -10.65 -10.48 0.74
C LEU A 70 -11.89 -9.65 1.09
N ALA A 71 -12.11 -9.32 2.36
CA ALA A 71 -13.21 -8.46 2.78
C ALA A 71 -12.98 -6.99 2.41
N LEU A 72 -11.73 -6.59 2.09
CA LEU A 72 -11.42 -5.23 1.68
C LEU A 72 -11.96 -4.93 0.27
N HIS A 73 -12.75 -3.86 0.19
CA HIS A 73 -13.34 -3.42 -1.08
C HIS A 73 -12.25 -3.02 -2.08
N GLY A 74 -12.12 -3.77 -3.18
CA GLY A 74 -11.09 -3.54 -4.20
C GLY A 74 -10.00 -4.62 -4.26
N ILE A 75 -10.01 -5.59 -3.34
CA ILE A 75 -9.14 -6.77 -3.40
C ILE A 75 -9.98 -7.97 -3.84
N GLY A 76 -9.57 -8.59 -4.95
CA GLY A 76 -10.19 -9.82 -5.45
C GLY A 76 -9.34 -11.05 -5.18
N PRO A 77 -9.89 -12.26 -5.37
CA PRO A 77 -9.15 -13.53 -5.22
C PRO A 77 -7.90 -13.61 -6.12
N ALA A 78 -7.89 -12.91 -7.25
CA ALA A 78 -6.73 -12.82 -8.14
C ALA A 78 -5.52 -12.09 -7.51
N SER A 79 -5.73 -11.28 -6.47
CA SER A 79 -4.65 -10.56 -5.78
C SER A 79 -3.97 -11.40 -4.69
N LEU A 80 -4.63 -12.46 -4.18
CA LEU A 80 -4.09 -13.30 -3.11
C LEU A 80 -2.76 -13.99 -3.46
N PRO A 81 -2.58 -14.59 -4.65
CA PRO A 81 -1.31 -15.24 -4.99
C PRO A 81 -0.11 -14.29 -4.90
N GLY A 82 -0.27 -13.04 -5.37
CA GLY A 82 0.78 -12.02 -5.29
C GLY A 82 1.10 -11.64 -3.84
N LEU A 83 0.09 -11.49 -2.99
CA LEU A 83 0.29 -11.19 -1.57
C LEU A 83 0.97 -12.35 -0.82
N ARG A 84 0.54 -13.59 -1.07
CA ARG A 84 1.19 -14.79 -0.51
C ARG A 84 2.66 -14.87 -0.90
N GLN A 85 2.97 -14.62 -2.17
CA GLN A 85 4.35 -14.66 -2.65
C GLN A 85 5.19 -13.56 -2.00
N ALA A 86 4.63 -12.36 -1.84
CA ALA A 86 5.33 -11.26 -1.19
C ALA A 86 5.64 -11.57 0.29
N LEU A 87 4.67 -12.14 1.01
CA LEU A 87 4.88 -12.63 2.38
C LEU A 87 5.93 -13.75 2.44
N ALA A 88 5.81 -14.76 1.58
CA ALA A 88 6.73 -15.90 1.53
C ALA A 88 8.17 -15.47 1.23
N THR A 89 8.36 -14.45 0.36
CA THR A 89 9.69 -13.88 0.07
C THR A 89 10.33 -13.24 1.31
N ALA A 90 9.52 -12.72 2.24
CA ALA A 90 9.96 -12.20 3.52
C ALA A 90 9.96 -13.25 4.65
N GLY A 91 9.69 -14.53 4.35
CA GLY A 91 9.56 -15.60 5.35
C GLY A 91 8.32 -15.46 6.25
N LEU A 92 7.33 -14.68 5.81
CA LEU A 92 6.07 -14.44 6.52
C LEU A 92 4.92 -15.24 5.89
N THR A 93 3.84 -15.38 6.64
CA THR A 93 2.58 -15.98 6.19
C THR A 93 1.40 -15.17 6.71
N PHE A 94 0.22 -15.34 6.10
CA PHE A 94 -1.00 -14.75 6.65
C PHE A 94 -1.32 -15.36 8.02
N ALA A 95 -1.93 -14.54 8.88
CA ALA A 95 -2.43 -15.02 10.15
C ALA A 95 -3.47 -16.11 9.91
N ALA A 96 -3.31 -17.25 10.60
CA ALA A 96 -4.38 -18.21 10.73
C ALA A 96 -5.56 -17.48 11.37
N LYS A 97 -6.75 -17.60 10.74
CA LYS A 97 -7.97 -16.91 11.17
C LYS A 97 -8.05 -16.90 12.70
N ALA A 98 -7.99 -15.72 13.31
CA ALA A 98 -7.96 -15.59 14.76
C ALA A 98 -9.28 -16.14 15.34
N THR A 99 -9.28 -17.40 15.76
CA THR A 99 -10.23 -17.84 16.77
C THR A 99 -9.88 -17.03 18.01
N VAL A 100 -10.73 -16.05 18.30
CA VAL A 100 -10.69 -15.19 19.47
C VAL A 100 -10.39 -16.06 20.70
N THR A 101 -9.14 -16.04 21.17
CA THR A 101 -8.82 -16.57 22.49
C THR A 101 -9.05 -15.43 23.47
N THR A 102 -10.30 -15.25 23.87
CA THR A 102 -10.68 -14.44 25.03
C THR A 102 -9.99 -15.04 26.25
N LYS A 103 -8.81 -14.51 26.61
CA LYS A 103 -8.18 -14.81 27.89
C LYS A 103 -8.94 -14.07 28.99
N LYS A 104 -10.05 -14.66 29.45
CA LYS A 104 -10.79 -14.26 30.65
C LYS A 104 -9.91 -14.57 31.87
N VAL A 105 -9.06 -13.63 32.26
CA VAL A 105 -8.38 -13.68 33.57
C VAL A 105 -9.39 -13.19 34.61
N HIS A 106 -10.04 -14.13 35.28
CA HIS A 106 -10.82 -13.88 36.48
C HIS A 106 -9.85 -13.80 37.66
N ARG A 107 -9.81 -12.65 38.34
CA ARG A 107 -9.33 -12.55 39.71
C ARG A 107 -10.33 -11.69 40.49
#